data_AF-A0A2P7NR78-F1
#
_entry.id   AF-A0A2P7NR78-F1
#
_cell.length_a   1.000
_cell.length_b   1.000
_cell.length_c   1.000
_cell.angle_alpha   90.00
_cell.angle_beta   90.00
_cell.angle_gamma   90.00
#
_symmetry.space_group_name_H-M   'P 1'
#
loop_
_entity.id
_entity.type
_entity.pdbx_description
1 polymer ?
#
loop_
_entity_poly.entity_id
_entity_poly.type
_entity_poly.pdbx_seq_one_letter_code
_entity_poly.pdbx_strand_id
1 'polypeptide(L)'
;DQSEYEKAIEKLSEGIEIVSDSWFNDLDPIDQGNLLGKWGGLNDPTAKYIGSWGGYRIFTGKFKNVSTRRIANGFGVAFTHQTGSFVYPEQPNRRNIPPSVAIHGDMPTLKAFLRISSMYDNNIVGVLYNRFRTKYAVINEVDNLPGEQS
;
A
#
# COMPACT_ATOMS: atom_id res chain seq x y z
N ASP A 1 -15.56 8.10 -18.73
CA ASP A 1 -14.19 8.23 -18.16
C ASP A 1 -14.17 8.62 -16.68
N GLN A 2 -14.30 9.90 -16.30
CA GLN A 2 -14.10 10.31 -14.89
C GLN A 2 -15.18 9.71 -13.94
N SER A 3 -16.45 9.77 -14.34
CA SER A 3 -17.55 9.21 -13.53
C SER A 3 -17.47 7.68 -13.41
N GLU A 4 -17.01 6.98 -14.46
CA GLU A 4 -16.81 5.52 -14.40
C GLU A 4 -15.64 5.15 -13.51
N TYR A 5 -14.55 5.92 -13.56
CA TYR A 5 -13.42 5.76 -12.66
C TYR A 5 -13.83 5.93 -11.19
N GLU A 6 -14.63 6.95 -10.87
CA GLU A 6 -15.12 7.19 -9.50
C GLU A 6 -15.98 6.02 -9.01
N LYS A 7 -16.90 5.53 -9.86
CA LYS A 7 -17.71 4.32 -9.55
C LYS A 7 -16.85 3.07 -9.36
N ALA A 8 -15.81 2.91 -10.19
CA ALA A 8 -14.88 1.80 -10.07
C ALA A 8 -14.12 1.87 -8.73
N ILE A 9 -13.61 3.04 -8.35
CA ILE A 9 -12.95 3.25 -7.06
C ILE A 9 -13.90 2.93 -5.90
N GLU A 10 -15.14 3.41 -5.95
CA GLU A 10 -16.16 3.12 -4.93
C GLU A 10 -16.36 1.61 -4.78
N LYS A 11 -16.71 0.90 -5.86
CA LYS A 11 -16.94 -0.55 -5.85
C LYS A 11 -15.72 -1.35 -5.39
N LEU A 12 -14.52 -1.00 -5.86
CA LEU A 12 -13.28 -1.65 -5.44
C LEU A 12 -12.91 -1.37 -3.98
N SER A 13 -13.38 -0.26 -3.42
CA SER A 13 -13.09 0.13 -2.03
C SER A 13 -13.97 -0.56 -0.99
N GLU A 14 -15.10 -1.15 -1.42
CA GLU A 14 -16.07 -1.79 -0.54
C GLU A 14 -15.45 -2.93 0.29
N GLY A 15 -15.90 -3.09 1.53
CA GLY A 15 -15.44 -4.16 2.45
C GLY A 15 -13.98 -4.07 2.89
N ILE A 16 -13.22 -3.07 2.46
CA ILE A 16 -11.86 -2.83 2.96
C ILE A 16 -11.93 -1.97 4.22
N GLU A 17 -11.51 -2.54 5.34
CA GLU A 17 -11.42 -1.86 6.63
C GLU A 17 -9.97 -1.78 7.09
N ILE A 18 -9.49 -0.56 7.30
CA ILE A 18 -8.15 -0.30 7.86
C ILE A 18 -8.31 -0.21 9.36
N VAL A 19 -7.79 -1.22 10.06
CA VAL A 19 -7.89 -1.35 11.51
C VAL A 19 -6.65 -0.74 12.15
N SER A 20 -6.86 0.16 13.11
CA SER A 20 -5.77 0.69 13.91
C SER A 20 -5.18 -0.43 14.78
N ASP A 21 -3.86 -0.63 14.68
CA ASP A 21 -3.12 -1.63 15.46
C ASP A 21 -1.74 -1.08 15.86
N SER A 22 -0.97 -1.88 16.59
CA SER A 22 0.36 -1.52 17.11
C SER A 22 1.53 -2.00 16.25
N TRP A 23 1.30 -2.64 15.09
CA TRP A 23 2.34 -3.36 14.35
C TRP A 23 3.62 -2.55 14.14
N PHE A 24 3.48 -1.28 13.70
CA PHE A 24 4.63 -0.43 13.43
C PHE A 24 5.35 0.00 14.72
N ASN A 25 4.59 0.25 15.79
CA ASN A 25 5.14 0.68 17.09
C ASN A 25 5.89 -0.47 17.79
N ASP A 26 5.53 -1.71 17.47
CA ASP A 26 6.17 -2.91 18.03
C ASP A 26 7.48 -3.29 17.30
N LEU A 27 7.80 -2.63 16.17
CA LEU A 27 9.07 -2.82 15.48
C LEU A 27 10.22 -2.17 16.24
N ASP A 28 11.43 -2.72 16.09
CA ASP A 28 12.62 -2.04 16.59
C ASP A 28 12.86 -0.69 15.86
N PRO A 29 13.46 0.32 16.51
CA PRO A 29 13.63 1.65 15.90
C PRO A 29 14.44 1.66 14.59
N ILE A 30 15.34 0.70 14.39
CA ILE A 30 16.13 0.59 13.16
C ILE A 30 15.23 0.11 12.02
N ASP A 31 14.34 -0.85 12.27
CA ASP A 31 13.34 -1.31 11.31
C ASP A 31 12.33 -0.22 10.96
N GLN A 32 11.84 0.52 11.96
CA GLN A 32 10.98 1.69 11.73
C GLN A 32 11.68 2.71 10.81
N GLY A 33 12.93 3.06 11.13
CA GLY A 33 13.73 4.01 10.35
C GLY A 33 14.04 3.52 8.94
N ASN A 34 14.33 2.23 8.76
CA ASN A 34 14.61 1.66 7.45
C ASN A 34 13.36 1.63 6.57
N LEU A 35 12.21 1.27 7.12
CA LEU A 35 10.94 1.21 6.40
C LEU A 35 10.50 2.60 5.89
N LEU A 36 10.57 3.60 6.77
CA LEU A 36 10.21 4.98 6.43
C LEU A 36 11.30 5.69 5.60
N GLY A 37 12.54 5.22 5.69
CA GLY A 37 13.69 5.77 4.99
C GLY A 37 13.80 5.34 3.52
N LYS A 38 14.99 5.54 2.97
CA LYS A 38 15.31 5.22 1.58
C LYS A 38 15.24 3.73 1.26
N TRP A 39 15.58 2.90 2.24
CA TRP A 39 15.64 1.44 2.07
C TRP A 39 14.27 0.81 1.91
N GLY A 40 13.27 1.26 2.67
CA GLY A 40 11.90 0.78 2.55
C GLY A 40 11.15 1.33 1.36
N GLY A 41 11.58 2.47 0.79
CA GLY A 41 11.02 3.03 -0.44
C GLY A 41 10.01 4.17 -0.24
N LEU A 42 9.46 4.32 0.97
CA LEU A 42 8.55 5.43 1.29
C LEU A 42 9.26 6.79 1.31
N ASN A 43 10.51 6.85 1.80
CA ASN A 43 11.33 8.07 1.86
C ASN A 43 10.65 9.24 2.61
N ASP A 44 9.86 8.95 3.65
CA ASP A 44 9.28 9.95 4.54
C ASP A 44 9.46 9.52 6.01
N PRO A 45 10.49 10.03 6.71
CA PRO A 45 10.75 9.67 8.11
C PRO A 45 9.68 10.20 9.07
N THR A 46 8.76 11.05 8.61
CA THR A 46 7.67 11.62 9.42
C THR A 46 6.31 11.00 9.14
N ALA A 47 6.26 10.00 8.25
CA ALA A 47 5.04 9.30 7.93
C ALA A 47 4.45 8.63 9.18
N LYS A 48 3.14 8.73 9.32
CA LYS A 48 2.39 8.19 10.46
C LYS A 48 1.74 6.89 10.05
N TYR A 49 1.99 5.83 10.80
CA TYR A 49 1.24 4.59 10.66
C TYR A 49 -0.22 4.81 11.07
N ILE A 50 -1.17 4.33 10.26
CA ILE A 50 -2.61 4.51 10.51
C ILE A 50 -3.36 3.19 10.70
N GLY A 51 -2.73 2.06 10.41
CA GLY A 51 -3.31 0.73 10.64
C GLY A 51 -2.96 -0.29 9.57
N SER A 52 -3.62 -1.45 9.67
CA SER A 52 -3.49 -2.57 8.75
C SER A 52 -4.80 -2.95 8.08
N TRP A 53 -4.67 -3.64 6.95
CA TRP A 53 -5.68 -4.54 6.44
C TRP A 53 -4.97 -5.82 5.98
N GLY A 54 -5.23 -6.97 6.60
CA GLY A 54 -4.49 -8.21 6.30
C GLY A 54 -2.97 -8.05 6.43
N GLY A 55 -2.22 -8.32 5.36
CA GLY A 55 -0.76 -8.10 5.28
C GLY A 55 -0.33 -6.68 4.88
N TYR A 56 -1.28 -5.77 4.62
CA TYR A 56 -0.99 -4.40 4.22
C TYR A 56 -0.80 -3.51 5.44
N ARG A 57 0.27 -2.72 5.43
CA ARG A 57 0.65 -1.75 6.47
C ARG A 57 0.56 -0.36 5.89
N ILE A 58 -0.31 0.45 6.45
CA ILE A 58 -0.72 1.72 5.85
C ILE A 58 -0.18 2.90 6.66
N PHE A 59 0.40 3.85 5.94
CA PHE A 59 0.95 5.09 6.46
C PHE A 59 0.31 6.28 5.76
N THR A 60 0.20 7.41 6.46
CA THR A 60 -0.08 8.72 5.86
C THR A 60 1.15 9.61 5.94
N GLY A 61 1.45 10.37 4.89
CA GLY A 61 2.68 11.15 4.80
C GLY A 61 2.83 11.89 3.48
N LYS A 62 4.05 12.34 3.20
CA LYS A 62 4.46 13.03 1.98
C LYS A 62 5.34 12.12 1.14
N PHE A 63 4.75 11.55 0.10
CA PHE A 63 5.43 10.57 -0.73
C PHE A 63 5.66 11.08 -2.16
N LYS A 64 6.72 10.58 -2.80
CA LYS A 64 7.01 10.89 -4.21
C LYS A 64 6.03 10.15 -5.10
N ASN A 65 5.23 10.88 -5.86
CA ASN A 65 4.33 10.33 -6.85
C ASN A 65 5.12 9.79 -8.05
N VAL A 66 4.90 8.52 -8.40
CA VAL A 66 5.63 7.87 -9.49
C VAL A 66 5.32 8.45 -10.87
N SER A 67 4.09 8.96 -11.07
CA SER A 67 3.63 9.54 -12.32
C SER A 67 4.11 10.97 -12.52
N THR A 68 4.00 11.83 -11.49
CA THR A 68 4.34 13.26 -11.60
C THR A 68 5.75 13.59 -11.12
N ARG A 69 6.43 12.64 -10.46
CA ARG A 69 7.73 12.81 -9.78
C ARG A 69 7.75 13.83 -8.64
N ARG A 70 6.61 14.46 -8.31
CA ARG A 70 6.48 15.44 -7.23
C ARG A 70 6.23 14.75 -5.89
N ILE A 71 6.67 15.39 -4.81
CA ILE A 71 6.30 14.98 -3.44
C ILE A 71 4.95 15.61 -3.11
N ALA A 72 4.01 14.80 -2.65
CA ALA A 72 2.68 15.24 -2.27
C ALA A 72 2.13 14.37 -1.13
N ASN A 73 1.12 14.89 -0.42
CA ASN A 73 0.39 14.11 0.58
C ASN A 73 -0.22 12.86 -0.08
N GLY A 74 -0.17 11.74 0.62
CA GLY A 74 -0.76 10.48 0.17
C GLY A 74 -0.59 9.40 1.22
N PHE A 75 -0.65 8.16 0.75
CA PHE A 75 -0.52 6.96 1.57
C PHE A 75 0.70 6.15 1.19
N GLY A 76 1.42 5.66 2.19
CA GLY A 76 2.47 4.65 2.04
C GLY A 76 1.87 3.28 2.33
N VAL A 77 2.12 2.31 1.47
CA VAL A 77 1.66 0.93 1.65
C VAL A 77 2.85 0.01 1.61
N ALA A 78 3.11 -0.70 2.70
CA ALA A 78 4.04 -1.83 2.73
C ALA A 78 3.24 -3.15 2.80
N PHE A 79 3.75 -4.22 2.18
CA PHE A 79 3.12 -5.54 2.28
C PHE A 79 4.05 -6.51 3.01
N THR A 80 3.59 -7.04 4.14
CA THR A 80 4.32 -8.03 4.93
C THR A 80 3.41 -8.75 5.93
N HIS A 81 3.72 -10.03 6.17
CA HIS A 81 3.17 -10.79 7.29
C HIS A 81 4.14 -10.86 8.49
N GLN A 82 5.34 -10.28 8.36
CA GLN A 82 6.33 -10.29 9.43
C GLN A 82 5.90 -9.39 10.60
N THR A 83 6.17 -9.85 11.81
CA THR A 83 5.92 -9.14 13.07
C THR A 83 7.21 -9.08 13.91
N GLY A 84 7.39 -8.02 14.68
CA GLY A 84 8.53 -7.87 15.59
C GLY A 84 9.79 -7.30 14.90
N SER A 85 10.56 -8.15 14.20
CA SER A 85 11.82 -7.73 13.56
C SER A 85 11.94 -8.21 12.13
N PHE A 86 12.57 -7.39 11.28
CA PHE A 86 12.95 -7.74 9.91
C PHE A 86 14.32 -8.42 9.83
N VAL A 87 15.00 -8.66 10.94
CA VAL A 87 16.29 -9.37 10.95
C VAL A 87 16.11 -10.83 10.52
N TYR A 88 16.96 -11.30 9.62
CA TYR A 88 16.99 -12.73 9.26
C TYR A 88 17.54 -13.55 10.45
N PRO A 89 16.86 -14.63 10.89
CA PRO A 89 17.25 -15.39 12.08
C PRO A 89 18.72 -15.86 12.10
N GLU A 90 19.28 -16.16 10.93
CA GLU A 90 20.65 -16.65 10.78
C GLU A 90 21.65 -15.58 10.29
N GLN A 91 21.17 -14.35 10.01
CA GLN A 91 21.97 -13.28 9.43
C GLN A 91 21.64 -11.96 10.16
N PRO A 92 22.17 -11.73 11.38
CA PRO A 92 21.79 -10.59 12.22
C PRO A 92 22.09 -9.22 11.58
N ASN A 93 23.01 -9.18 10.62
CA ASN A 93 23.38 -7.98 9.87
C ASN A 93 22.53 -7.77 8.60
N ARG A 94 21.59 -8.68 8.32
CA ARG A 94 20.71 -8.61 7.15
C ARG A 94 19.28 -8.42 7.59
N ARG A 95 18.61 -7.42 7.01
CA ARG A 95 17.20 -7.12 7.23
C ARG A 95 16.40 -7.36 5.96
N ASN A 96 15.20 -7.93 6.12
CA ASN A 96 14.22 -8.12 5.07
C ASN A 96 13.21 -6.98 5.08
N ILE A 97 13.62 -5.80 4.62
CA ILE A 97 12.69 -4.67 4.57
C ILE A 97 11.62 -4.98 3.53
N PRO A 98 10.32 -4.95 3.90
CA PRO A 98 9.27 -5.30 2.97
C PRO A 98 9.16 -4.26 1.85
N PRO A 99 8.68 -4.67 0.66
CA PRO A 99 8.42 -3.73 -0.41
C PRO A 99 7.39 -2.70 0.06
N SER A 100 7.53 -1.47 -0.42
CA SER A 100 6.53 -0.43 -0.22
C SER A 100 6.31 0.42 -1.46
N VAL A 101 5.13 1.01 -1.53
CA VAL A 101 4.72 1.90 -2.60
C VAL A 101 3.97 3.11 -2.07
N ALA A 102 3.96 4.19 -2.85
CA ALA A 102 3.20 5.39 -2.56
C ALA A 102 1.93 5.45 -3.42
N ILE A 103 0.79 5.65 -2.77
CA ILE A 103 -0.52 5.81 -3.39
C ILE A 103 -1.01 7.24 -3.13
N HIS A 104 -1.39 7.95 -4.19
CA HIS A 104 -1.90 9.31 -4.11
C HIS A 104 -3.38 9.33 -4.46
N GLY A 105 -4.18 10.01 -3.64
CA GLY A 105 -5.64 10.03 -3.72
C GLY A 105 -6.24 10.15 -2.33
N ASP A 106 -7.53 9.87 -2.24
CA ASP A 106 -8.28 9.78 -0.99
C ASP A 106 -8.30 8.34 -0.43
N MET A 107 -9.00 8.15 0.69
CA MET A 107 -9.12 6.84 1.34
C MET A 107 -9.79 5.78 0.44
N PRO A 108 -10.89 6.07 -0.30
CA PRO A 108 -11.42 5.15 -1.31
C PRO A 108 -10.37 4.71 -2.33
N THR A 109 -9.56 5.65 -2.86
CA THR A 109 -8.48 5.34 -3.80
C THR A 109 -7.48 4.34 -3.20
N LEU A 110 -7.06 4.57 -1.97
CA LEU A 110 -6.19 3.63 -1.25
C LEU A 110 -6.84 2.24 -1.11
N LYS A 111 -8.09 2.18 -0.65
CA LYS A 111 -8.80 0.91 -0.46
C LYS A 111 -8.96 0.14 -1.76
N ALA A 112 -9.29 0.83 -2.86
CA ALA A 112 -9.35 0.24 -4.19
C ALA A 112 -7.99 -0.34 -4.63
N PHE A 113 -6.88 0.37 -4.37
CA PHE A 113 -5.54 -0.14 -4.62
C PHE A 113 -5.26 -1.44 -3.83
N LEU A 114 -5.61 -1.46 -2.54
CA LEU A 114 -5.41 -2.63 -1.69
C LEU A 114 -6.22 -3.83 -2.20
N ARG A 115 -7.49 -3.60 -2.58
CA ARG A 115 -8.33 -4.62 -3.18
C ARG A 115 -7.69 -5.19 -4.43
N ILE A 116 -7.29 -4.33 -5.38
CA ILE A 116 -6.66 -4.79 -6.62
C ILE A 116 -5.40 -5.60 -6.30
N SER A 117 -4.53 -5.10 -5.42
CA SER A 117 -3.33 -5.82 -4.97
C SER A 117 -3.66 -7.22 -4.43
N SER A 118 -4.73 -7.37 -3.64
CA SER A 118 -5.12 -8.68 -3.10
C SER A 118 -5.58 -9.69 -4.15
N MET A 119 -6.04 -9.25 -5.32
CA MET A 119 -6.42 -10.12 -6.44
C MET A 119 -5.20 -10.64 -7.22
N TYR A 120 -4.02 -10.05 -7.00
CA TYR A 120 -2.79 -10.34 -7.75
C TYR A 120 -1.62 -10.68 -6.83
N ASP A 121 -1.80 -11.74 -6.02
CA ASP A 121 -0.78 -12.28 -5.11
C ASP A 121 -0.16 -11.25 -4.16
N ASN A 122 -0.92 -10.19 -3.84
CA ASN A 122 -0.47 -9.06 -3.02
C ASN A 122 0.75 -8.31 -3.58
N ASN A 123 0.93 -8.33 -4.90
CA ASN A 123 2.03 -7.65 -5.59
C ASN A 123 1.77 -6.13 -5.71
N ILE A 124 2.00 -5.40 -4.60
CA ILE A 124 1.78 -3.95 -4.53
C ILE A 124 2.56 -3.15 -5.60
N VAL A 125 3.78 -3.59 -5.96
CA VAL A 125 4.62 -2.89 -6.95
C VAL A 125 4.07 -3.12 -8.35
N GLY A 126 3.81 -4.39 -8.71
CA GLY A 126 3.25 -4.74 -10.01
C GLY A 126 1.89 -4.10 -10.25
N VAL A 127 1.03 -4.09 -9.24
CA VAL A 127 -0.28 -3.44 -9.32
C VAL A 127 -0.15 -1.94 -9.49
N LEU A 128 0.71 -1.25 -8.72
CA LEU A 128 0.91 0.18 -8.88
C LEU A 128 1.29 0.56 -10.32
N TYR A 129 2.26 -0.15 -10.90
CA TYR A 129 2.80 0.23 -12.21
C TYR A 129 1.95 -0.22 -13.39
N ASN A 130 1.28 -1.38 -13.29
CA ASN A 130 0.61 -1.99 -14.44
C ASN A 130 -0.91 -1.87 -14.41
N ARG A 131 -1.53 -1.69 -13.23
CA ARG A 131 -2.99 -1.75 -13.06
C ARG A 131 -3.59 -0.50 -12.45
N PHE A 132 -2.87 0.17 -11.56
CA PHE A 132 -3.43 1.28 -10.78
C PHE A 132 -3.05 2.67 -11.32
N ARG A 133 -2.05 2.76 -12.21
CA ARG A 133 -1.51 4.04 -12.68
C ARG A 133 -2.45 4.81 -13.60
N THR A 134 -3.37 4.13 -14.29
CA THR A 134 -4.25 4.74 -15.28
C THR A 134 -5.71 4.47 -14.93
N LYS A 135 -6.58 5.45 -15.19
CA LYS A 135 -8.02 5.34 -14.91
C LYS A 135 -8.65 4.14 -15.62
N TYR A 136 -8.29 3.94 -16.89
CA TYR A 136 -8.80 2.84 -17.70
C TYR A 136 -8.44 1.46 -17.12
N ALA A 137 -7.21 1.28 -16.67
CA ALA A 137 -6.81 0.02 -16.06
C ALA A 137 -7.58 -0.25 -14.76
N VAL A 138 -7.78 0.77 -13.91
CA VAL A 138 -8.59 0.65 -12.69
C VAL A 138 -10.05 0.30 -12.99
N ILE A 139 -10.65 0.93 -14.01
CA ILE A 139 -12.02 0.62 -14.44
C ILE A 139 -12.15 -0.86 -14.81
N ASN A 140 -11.21 -1.39 -15.58
CA ASN A 140 -11.23 -2.80 -16.02
C ASN A 140 -11.05 -3.80 -14.87
N GLU A 141 -10.48 -3.39 -13.73
CA GLU A 141 -10.31 -4.31 -12.59
C GLU A 141 -11.63 -4.61 -11.86
N VAL A 142 -12.68 -3.81 -12.07
CA VAL A 142 -14.01 -4.07 -11.50
C VAL A 142 -14.57 -5.39 -11.99
N ASP A 143 -14.37 -5.71 -13.28
CA ASP A 143 -14.86 -6.95 -13.90
C ASP A 143 -14.12 -8.20 -13.40
N ASN A 144 -12.95 -8.02 -12.78
CA ASN A 144 -12.14 -9.10 -12.23
C ASN A 144 -12.43 -9.37 -10.74
N LEU A 145 -13.36 -8.63 -10.12
CA LEU A 145 -13.72 -8.85 -8.72
C LEU A 145 -14.27 -10.27 -8.52
N PRO A 146 -13.68 -11.07 -7.61
CA PRO A 146 -14.20 -12.40 -7.32
C PRO A 146 -15.58 -12.28 -6.63
N GLY A 147 -16.64 -12.58 -7.39
CA GLY A 147 -18.00 -12.76 -6.88
C GLY A 147 -18.93 -11.55 -6.95
N GLU A 148 -19.29 -11.12 -8.16
CA GLU A 148 -20.66 -10.71 -8.55
C GLU A 148 -20.98 -11.26 -9.96
N GLN A 149 -20.60 -12.52 -10.25
CA GLN A 149 -21.23 -13.23 -11.36
C GLN A 149 -22.57 -13.76 -10.85
N SER A 150 -23.62 -13.00 -11.21
CA SER A 150 -25.07 -13.26 -11.24
C SER A 150 -25.64 -14.44 -10.45
#